data_AF-A0AA48LFN1-F1
#
_entry.id   AF-A0AA48LFN1-F1
#
_cell.length_a   1.000
_cell.length_b   1.000
_cell.length_c   1.000
_cell.angle_alpha   90.00
_cell.angle_beta   90.00
_cell.angle_gamma   90.00
#
_symmetry.space_group_name_H-M   'P 1'
#
loop_
_entity.id
_entity.type
_entity.pdbx_description
1 polymer ?
#
loop_
_entity_poly.entity_id
_entity_poly.type
_entity_poly.pdbx_seq_one_letter_code
_entity_poly.pdbx_strand_id
1 'polypeptide(L)'
;METFVTATEWIEKLKEYEECPWCGSKNVMPLLFPNDLKLDSPVLKDWVGKIGIGMICNDCFAAAFLSQEDLDIGIHKVHELKMESQSFDVMVKGEKLFELLKDDRLFEVGDVLILNRYLQEENEHTGEKIEAHITGIFGRDEREKSFMQMAMGGEKIKEDYVILSLGKIFVFDSEGAVVKRFRNTNFS
;
A
#
# COMPACT_ATOMS: atom_id res chain seq x y z
N MET A 1 -2.82 -8.78 -16.91
CA MET A 1 -1.58 -8.48 -17.65
C MET A 1 -0.62 -7.96 -16.61
N GLU A 2 0.32 -8.79 -16.16
CA GLU A 2 1.28 -8.40 -15.11
C GLU A 2 2.06 -7.18 -15.60
N THR A 3 1.97 -6.07 -14.86
CA THR A 3 2.74 -4.86 -15.12
C THR A 3 4.18 -5.12 -14.70
N PHE A 4 5.03 -5.48 -15.66
CA PHE A 4 6.47 -5.56 -15.41
C PHE A 4 7.03 -4.14 -15.37
N VAL A 5 7.66 -3.76 -14.25
CA VAL A 5 8.47 -2.54 -14.17
C VAL A 5 9.66 -2.70 -15.13
N THR A 6 9.75 -1.82 -16.11
CA THR A 6 10.79 -1.82 -17.13
C THR A 6 12.14 -1.40 -16.55
N ALA A 7 13.24 -1.87 -17.13
CA ALA A 7 14.59 -1.49 -16.69
C ALA A 7 14.81 0.04 -16.65
N THR A 8 14.12 0.79 -17.49
CA THR A 8 14.17 2.27 -17.51
C THR A 8 13.53 2.88 -16.25
N GLU A 9 12.39 2.36 -15.81
CA GLU A 9 11.72 2.81 -14.58
C GLU A 9 12.57 2.49 -13.35
N TRP A 10 13.22 1.32 -13.33
CA TRP A 10 14.21 0.96 -12.31
C TRP A 10 15.39 1.95 -12.27
N ILE A 11 15.91 2.37 -13.43
CA ILE A 11 17.01 3.33 -13.52
C ILE A 11 16.61 4.72 -13.01
N GLU A 12 15.40 5.20 -13.30
CA GLU A 12 14.92 6.48 -12.77
C GLU A 12 14.80 6.42 -11.24
N LYS A 13 14.25 5.34 -10.69
CA LYS A 13 14.11 5.17 -9.24
C LYS A 13 15.45 5.15 -8.52
N LEU A 14 16.47 4.55 -9.13
CA LEU A 14 17.83 4.54 -8.58
C LEU A 14 18.44 5.94 -8.41
N LYS A 15 18.05 6.91 -9.24
CA LYS A 15 18.55 8.29 -9.12
C LYS A 15 18.06 8.99 -7.84
N GLU A 16 17.02 8.49 -7.19
CA GLU A 16 16.52 9.03 -5.91
C GLU A 16 17.40 8.60 -4.72
N TYR A 17 18.18 7.53 -4.86
CA TYR A 17 19.00 6.96 -3.78
C TYR A 17 20.47 7.43 -3.86
N GLU A 18 20.68 8.75 -3.78
CA GLU A 18 22.02 9.36 -3.82
C GLU A 18 22.80 9.25 -2.49
N GLU A 19 22.11 8.95 -1.38
CA GLU A 19 22.68 8.92 -0.03
C GLU A 19 22.24 7.67 0.76
N CYS A 20 23.14 7.12 1.57
CA CYS A 20 22.85 6.02 2.48
C CYS A 20 21.90 6.49 3.59
N PRO A 21 20.73 5.88 3.77
CA PRO A 21 19.76 6.32 4.78
C PRO A 21 20.21 6.01 6.22
N TRP A 22 21.22 5.14 6.42
CA TRP A 22 21.76 4.83 7.74
C TRP A 22 22.87 5.77 8.20
N CYS A 23 23.72 6.26 7.30
CA CYS A 23 24.89 7.07 7.67
C CYS A 23 25.05 8.38 6.89
N GLY A 24 24.17 8.68 5.93
CA GLY A 24 24.23 9.88 5.09
C GLY A 24 25.36 9.88 4.06
N SER A 25 26.09 8.79 3.90
CA SER A 25 27.20 8.72 2.94
C SER A 25 26.69 8.69 1.50
N LYS A 26 27.37 9.41 0.61
CA LYS A 26 27.19 9.35 -0.86
C LYS A 26 27.96 8.19 -1.50
N ASN A 27 28.78 7.48 -0.72
CA ASN A 27 29.54 6.32 -1.18
C ASN A 27 28.65 5.06 -1.18
N VAL A 28 27.54 5.15 -1.92
CA VAL A 28 26.57 4.06 -2.09
C VAL A 28 26.72 3.45 -3.48
N MET A 29 26.58 2.13 -3.54
CA MET A 29 26.52 1.36 -4.77
C MET A 29 25.08 0.86 -4.96
N PRO A 30 24.30 1.50 -5.84
CA PRO A 30 23.03 0.93 -6.28
C PRO A 30 23.27 -0.29 -7.17
N LEU A 31 22.41 -1.30 -7.03
CA LEU A 31 22.45 -2.57 -7.76
C LEU A 31 21.06 -2.86 -8.34
N LEU A 32 21.02 -3.22 -9.62
CA LEU A 32 19.80 -3.69 -10.29
C LEU A 32 19.75 -5.21 -10.26
N PHE A 33 18.60 -5.76 -9.86
CA PHE A 33 18.31 -7.19 -9.91
C PHE A 33 17.14 -7.42 -10.88
N PRO A 34 17.40 -7.40 -12.21
CA PRO A 34 16.34 -7.48 -13.22
C PRO A 34 15.78 -8.90 -13.41
N ASN A 35 16.39 -9.92 -12.81
CA ASN A 35 16.01 -11.32 -12.90
C ASN A 35 16.33 -12.02 -11.58
N ASP A 36 15.77 -13.22 -11.39
CA ASP A 36 16.16 -14.16 -10.33
C ASP A 36 17.67 -14.43 -10.38
N LEU A 37 18.40 -13.72 -9.52
CA LEU A 37 19.85 -13.80 -9.42
C LEU A 37 20.22 -14.97 -8.52
N LYS A 38 20.79 -16.02 -9.12
CA LYS A 38 21.42 -17.14 -8.41
C LYS A 38 22.82 -16.74 -7.95
N LEU A 39 22.89 -15.88 -6.95
CA LEU A 39 24.12 -15.46 -6.29
C LEU A 39 24.40 -16.32 -5.06
N ASP A 40 25.59 -16.91 -4.99
CA ASP A 40 26.10 -17.53 -3.76
C ASP A 40 26.84 -16.46 -2.93
N SER A 41 26.09 -15.72 -2.13
CA SER A 41 26.61 -14.65 -1.27
C SER A 41 26.02 -14.73 0.14
N PRO A 42 26.84 -14.91 1.19
CA PRO A 42 26.35 -14.89 2.57
C PRO A 42 25.68 -13.56 2.98
N VAL A 43 26.07 -12.46 2.32
CA VAL A 43 25.58 -11.10 2.59
C VAL A 43 24.28 -10.82 1.83
N LEU A 44 24.12 -11.38 0.62
CA LEU A 44 22.96 -11.13 -0.25
C LEU A 44 21.97 -12.30 -0.30
N LYS A 45 22.13 -13.28 0.59
CA LYS A 45 21.29 -14.50 0.64
C LYS A 45 19.78 -14.18 0.69
N ASP A 46 19.40 -13.08 1.32
CA ASP A 46 17.99 -12.67 1.49
C ASP A 46 17.44 -11.98 0.24
N TRP A 47 18.29 -11.69 -0.75
CA TRP A 47 17.97 -11.02 -2.02
C TRP A 47 17.96 -12.01 -3.19
N VAL A 48 18.53 -13.21 -3.01
CA VAL A 48 18.48 -14.32 -3.97
C VAL A 48 17.03 -14.67 -4.27
N GLY A 49 16.67 -14.90 -5.53
CA GLY A 49 15.27 -15.19 -5.91
C GLY A 49 14.42 -13.96 -6.19
N LYS A 50 14.91 -12.74 -5.91
CA LYS A 50 14.09 -11.53 -5.96
C LYS A 50 14.48 -10.59 -7.10
N ILE A 51 13.48 -10.00 -7.74
CA ILE A 51 13.61 -8.90 -8.68
C ILE A 51 13.51 -7.59 -7.87
N GLY A 52 14.40 -6.63 -8.09
CA GLY A 52 14.49 -5.47 -7.19
C GLY A 52 15.62 -4.47 -7.46
N ILE A 53 15.67 -3.44 -6.61
CA ILE A 53 16.82 -2.55 -6.40
C ILE A 53 17.48 -2.96 -5.10
N GLY A 54 18.79 -3.19 -5.13
CA GLY A 54 19.62 -3.20 -3.95
C GLY A 54 20.43 -1.92 -3.83
N MET A 55 20.81 -1.57 -2.62
CA MET A 55 21.78 -0.53 -2.34
C MET A 55 22.75 -1.04 -1.28
N ILE A 56 24.05 -0.84 -1.50
CA ILE A 56 25.11 -1.17 -0.54
C ILE A 56 25.90 0.09 -0.24
N CYS A 57 26.05 0.45 1.03
CA CYS A 57 26.92 1.54 1.45
C CYS A 57 28.35 1.03 1.65
N ASN A 58 29.33 1.64 0.99
CA ASN A 58 30.75 1.26 1.13
C ASN A 58 31.39 1.75 2.45
N ASP A 59 30.76 2.71 3.13
CA ASP A 59 31.32 3.28 4.37
C ASP A 59 30.83 2.57 5.63
N CYS A 60 29.55 2.17 5.67
CA CYS A 60 28.96 1.47 6.82
C CYS A 60 28.54 0.03 6.53
N PHE A 61 28.74 -0.46 5.30
CA PHE A 61 28.37 -1.81 4.85
C PHE A 61 26.87 -2.14 4.99
N ALA A 62 26.03 -1.13 5.24
CA ALA A 62 24.58 -1.31 5.25
C ALA A 62 24.09 -1.70 3.85
N ALA A 63 23.16 -2.66 3.82
CA ALA A 63 22.55 -3.13 2.60
C ALA A 63 21.03 -3.01 2.71
N ALA A 64 20.39 -2.41 1.71
CA ALA A 64 18.93 -2.32 1.58
C ALA A 64 18.48 -2.95 0.27
N PHE A 65 17.29 -3.52 0.27
CA PHE A 65 16.66 -4.06 -0.93
C PHE A 65 15.20 -3.65 -1.00
N LEU A 66 14.78 -3.21 -2.18
CA LEU A 66 13.41 -2.93 -2.55
C LEU A 66 13.05 -3.92 -3.64
N SER A 67 12.13 -4.84 -3.35
CA SER A 67 11.65 -5.79 -4.34
C SER A 67 10.80 -5.08 -5.40
N GLN A 68 10.51 -5.78 -6.50
CA GLN A 68 9.54 -5.31 -7.49
C GLN A 68 8.19 -5.00 -6.83
N GLU A 69 7.72 -5.84 -5.90
CA GLU A 69 6.50 -5.59 -5.13
C GLU A 69 6.59 -4.29 -4.30
N ASP A 70 7.77 -3.99 -3.73
CA ASP A 70 7.99 -2.75 -2.98
C ASP A 70 8.08 -1.52 -3.89
N LEU A 71 8.57 -1.69 -5.12
CA LEU A 71 8.58 -0.63 -6.13
C LEU A 71 7.20 -0.37 -6.73
N ASP A 72 6.38 -1.40 -6.89
CA ASP A 72 4.99 -1.24 -7.29
C ASP A 72 4.26 -0.37 -6.24
N ILE A 73 4.54 -0.57 -4.94
CA ILE A 73 4.06 0.33 -3.86
C ILE A 73 4.56 1.78 -4.03
N GLY A 74 5.71 2.00 -4.67
CA GLY A 74 6.21 3.33 -5.03
C GLY A 74 5.52 3.98 -6.25
N ILE A 75 4.75 3.22 -7.02
CA ILE A 75 3.86 3.69 -8.10
C ILE A 75 2.44 3.95 -7.57
N HIS A 76 2.10 3.28 -6.47
CA HIS A 76 0.80 3.35 -5.82
C HIS A 76 0.64 4.63 -4.98
N LYS A 77 -0.51 5.28 -5.14
CA LYS A 77 -0.81 6.57 -4.50
C LYS A 77 -1.25 6.34 -3.05
N VAL A 78 -0.87 7.28 -2.19
CA VAL A 78 -1.38 7.37 -0.82
C VAL A 78 -2.55 8.36 -0.79
N HIS A 79 -3.72 7.89 -0.34
CA HIS A 79 -4.93 8.68 -0.23
C HIS A 79 -5.29 8.87 1.23
N GLU A 80 -5.18 10.11 1.72
CA GLU A 80 -5.62 10.45 3.07
C GLU A 80 -7.08 10.87 3.11
N LEU A 81 -7.82 10.30 4.06
CA LEU A 81 -9.25 10.46 4.22
C LEU A 81 -9.62 10.56 5.71
N LYS A 82 -10.76 11.20 5.97
CA LYS A 82 -11.40 11.15 7.29
C LYS A 82 -12.28 9.92 7.36
N MET A 83 -12.29 9.25 8.51
CA MET A 83 -13.20 8.16 8.80
C MET A 83 -13.95 8.45 10.09
N GLU A 84 -15.27 8.37 10.02
CA GLU A 84 -16.15 8.56 11.16
C GLU A 84 -15.93 7.42 12.18
N SER A 85 -16.01 7.78 13.47
CA SER A 85 -15.50 6.93 14.55
C SER A 85 -16.21 5.58 14.65
N GLN A 86 -17.51 5.52 14.37
CA GLN A 86 -18.23 4.25 14.34
C GLN A 86 -17.69 3.31 13.26
N SER A 87 -17.47 3.82 12.05
CA SER A 87 -16.89 3.03 10.94
C SER A 87 -15.45 2.60 11.25
N PHE A 88 -14.68 3.47 11.89
CA PHE A 88 -13.32 3.17 12.33
C PHE A 88 -13.29 1.97 13.29
N ASP A 89 -14.16 1.98 14.30
CA ASP A 89 -14.24 0.91 15.30
C ASP A 89 -14.59 -0.45 14.69
N VAL A 90 -15.50 -0.46 13.71
CA VAL A 90 -15.88 -1.69 12.99
C VAL A 90 -14.70 -2.23 12.18
N MET A 91 -13.90 -1.36 11.55
CA MET A 91 -12.69 -1.75 10.82
C MET A 91 -11.59 -2.23 11.78
N VAL A 92 -11.40 -1.57 12.94
CA VAL A 92 -10.49 -2.03 14.00
C VAL A 92 -10.94 -3.36 14.62
N LYS A 93 -12.20 -3.75 14.51
CA LYS A 93 -12.65 -5.10 14.89
C LYS A 93 -12.38 -6.14 13.78
N GLY A 94 -12.14 -5.69 12.55
CA GLY A 94 -11.99 -6.55 11.37
C GLY A 94 -13.33 -7.01 10.80
N GLU A 95 -14.43 -6.37 11.20
CA GLU A 95 -15.79 -6.71 10.76
C GLU A 95 -16.13 -6.10 9.40
N LYS A 96 -15.47 -5.00 9.04
CA LYS A 96 -15.57 -4.32 7.73
C LYS A 96 -14.18 -4.14 7.15
N LEU A 97 -13.96 -4.68 5.95
CA LEU A 97 -12.67 -4.66 5.23
C LEU A 97 -12.83 -4.04 3.82
N PHE A 98 -13.76 -3.11 3.67
CA PHE A 98 -13.99 -2.39 2.42
C PHE A 98 -14.41 -0.95 2.70
N GLU A 99 -14.23 -0.05 1.72
CA GLU A 99 -14.72 1.32 1.76
C GLU A 99 -15.55 1.65 0.52
N LEU A 100 -16.64 2.41 0.71
CA LEU A 100 -17.48 2.92 -0.37
C LEU A 100 -17.16 4.40 -0.56
N LEU A 101 -16.48 4.75 -1.64
CA LEU A 101 -16.01 6.11 -1.89
C LEU A 101 -16.40 6.60 -3.28
N LYS A 102 -16.50 7.91 -3.44
CA LYS A 102 -16.60 8.54 -4.75
C LYS A 102 -15.29 8.32 -5.50
N ASP A 103 -15.35 7.89 -6.75
CA ASP A 103 -14.18 7.61 -7.60
C ASP A 103 -13.64 8.89 -8.28
N ASP A 104 -13.41 9.94 -7.48
CA ASP A 104 -12.87 11.23 -7.94
C ASP A 104 -11.34 11.35 -7.78
N ARG A 105 -10.71 10.30 -7.26
CA ARG A 105 -9.26 10.23 -7.00
C ARG A 105 -8.52 9.24 -7.89
N LEU A 106 -9.23 8.61 -8.83
CA LEU A 106 -8.69 7.59 -9.74
C LEU A 106 -7.96 6.49 -8.94
N PHE A 107 -8.67 5.82 -8.05
CA PHE A 107 -8.09 4.77 -7.21
C PHE A 107 -7.57 3.60 -8.06
N GLU A 108 -6.46 3.02 -7.66
CA GLU A 108 -5.86 1.86 -8.32
C GLU A 108 -5.62 0.72 -7.31
N VAL A 109 -5.65 -0.52 -7.79
CA VAL A 109 -5.25 -1.67 -6.95
C VAL A 109 -3.78 -1.48 -6.58
N GLY A 110 -3.45 -1.64 -5.30
CA GLY A 110 -2.14 -1.40 -4.72
C GLY A 110 -2.00 -0.05 -4.00
N ASP A 111 -2.87 0.93 -4.30
CA ASP A 111 -2.95 2.21 -3.56
C ASP A 111 -3.14 1.99 -2.06
N VAL A 112 -2.71 2.97 -1.27
CA VAL A 112 -2.81 2.97 0.19
C VAL A 112 -3.83 4.01 0.64
N LEU A 113 -4.80 3.60 1.45
CA LEU A 113 -5.68 4.50 2.16
C LEU A 113 -5.14 4.76 3.57
N ILE A 114 -5.00 6.04 3.93
CA ILE A 114 -4.81 6.47 5.31
C ILE A 114 -6.14 7.03 5.81
N LEU A 115 -6.78 6.28 6.70
CA LEU A 115 -8.09 6.58 7.27
C LEU A 115 -7.89 7.15 8.67
N ASN A 116 -8.00 8.46 8.80
CA ASN A 116 -7.81 9.16 10.07
C ASN A 116 -9.12 9.15 10.86
N ARG A 117 -9.10 8.67 12.11
CA ARG A 117 -10.29 8.70 12.97
C ARG A 117 -10.72 10.16 13.18
N TYR A 118 -12.01 10.40 12.99
CA TYR A 118 -12.63 11.70 13.12
C TYR A 118 -13.85 11.62 14.04
N LEU A 119 -13.84 12.45 15.10
CA LEU A 119 -14.97 12.61 16.01
C LEU A 119 -15.85 13.73 15.46
N GLN A 120 -16.93 13.37 14.76
CA GLN A 120 -17.77 14.34 14.07
C GLN A 120 -18.47 15.32 15.03
N GLU A 121 -18.84 14.87 16.22
CA GLU A 121 -19.50 15.69 17.24
C GLU A 121 -18.56 16.78 17.80
N GLU A 122 -17.26 16.47 17.87
CA GLU A 122 -16.22 17.34 18.43
C GLU A 122 -15.44 18.08 17.32
N ASN A 123 -15.69 17.73 16.05
CA ASN A 123 -15.04 18.28 14.87
C ASN A 123 -13.50 18.16 14.91
N GLU A 124 -12.99 17.04 15.44
CA GLU A 124 -11.57 16.83 15.69
C GLU A 124 -11.05 15.46 15.24
N HIS A 125 -9.73 15.39 15.07
CA HIS A 125 -9.00 14.16 14.81
C HIS A 125 -8.39 13.64 16.11
N THR A 126 -8.56 12.35 16.40
CA THR A 126 -7.98 11.73 17.61
C THR A 126 -6.47 11.47 17.49
N GLY A 127 -5.93 11.51 16.27
CA GLY A 127 -4.56 11.11 15.94
C GLY A 127 -4.42 9.62 15.59
N GLU A 128 -5.42 8.80 15.91
CA GLU A 128 -5.45 7.39 15.50
C GLU A 128 -5.73 7.28 14.00
N LYS A 129 -5.09 6.30 13.35
CA LYS A 129 -5.25 6.07 11.92
C LYS A 129 -5.21 4.59 11.56
N ILE A 130 -5.82 4.28 10.42
CA ILE A 130 -5.70 3.00 9.76
C ILE A 130 -4.99 3.21 8.44
N GLU A 131 -3.95 2.41 8.19
CA GLU A 131 -3.34 2.26 6.87
C GLU A 131 -3.89 0.98 6.23
N ALA A 132 -4.46 1.07 5.04
CA ALA A 132 -5.07 -0.06 4.36
C ALA A 132 -4.70 -0.08 2.87
N HIS A 133 -4.25 -1.23 2.39
CA HIS A 133 -3.96 -1.42 0.96
C HIS A 133 -5.21 -1.82 0.18
N ILE A 134 -5.46 -1.15 -0.94
CA ILE A 134 -6.52 -1.51 -1.89
C ILE A 134 -6.12 -2.79 -2.63
N THR A 135 -6.94 -3.83 -2.51
CA THR A 135 -6.75 -5.13 -3.19
C THR A 135 -7.75 -5.38 -4.31
N GLY A 136 -8.80 -4.57 -4.40
CA GLY A 136 -9.80 -4.69 -5.45
C GLY A 136 -10.66 -3.43 -5.53
N ILE A 137 -11.20 -3.15 -6.71
CA ILE A 137 -12.06 -1.99 -6.98
C ILE A 137 -13.27 -2.51 -7.76
N PHE A 138 -14.46 -2.24 -7.25
CA PHE A 138 -15.72 -2.69 -7.84
C PHE A 138 -16.67 -1.52 -8.06
N GLY A 139 -17.47 -1.59 -9.11
CA GLY A 139 -18.48 -0.57 -9.42
C GLY A 139 -18.09 0.38 -10.53
N ARG A 140 -17.02 0.11 -11.26
CA ARG A 140 -16.71 0.80 -12.51
C ARG A 140 -17.48 0.20 -13.70
N ASP A 141 -17.78 -1.11 -13.65
CA ASP A 141 -18.60 -1.82 -14.65
C ASP A 141 -20.08 -1.88 -14.20
N GLU A 142 -21.02 -1.67 -15.12
CA GLU A 142 -22.47 -1.67 -14.83
C GLU A 142 -23.00 -3.03 -14.32
N ARG A 143 -22.36 -4.14 -14.69
CA ARG A 143 -22.70 -5.47 -14.17
C ARG A 143 -22.26 -5.63 -12.72
N GLU A 144 -21.09 -5.09 -12.36
CA GLU A 144 -20.63 -5.07 -10.96
C GLU A 144 -21.57 -4.23 -10.12
N LYS A 145 -21.96 -3.04 -10.59
CA LYS A 145 -22.96 -2.19 -9.91
C LYS A 145 -24.28 -2.93 -9.68
N SER A 146 -24.76 -3.66 -10.69
CA SER A 146 -25.99 -4.45 -10.59
C SER A 146 -25.88 -5.57 -9.55
N PHE A 147 -24.76 -6.31 -9.53
CA PHE A 147 -24.50 -7.36 -8.55
C PHE A 147 -24.41 -6.79 -7.13
N MET A 148 -23.69 -5.69 -6.94
CA MET A 148 -23.53 -5.05 -5.64
C MET A 148 -24.84 -4.45 -5.13
N GLN A 149 -25.66 -3.83 -6.00
CA GLN A 149 -26.99 -3.36 -5.63
C GLN A 149 -27.85 -4.51 -5.10
N MET A 150 -27.77 -5.69 -5.72
CA MET A 150 -28.49 -6.87 -5.24
C MET A 150 -27.96 -7.35 -3.88
N ALA A 151 -26.64 -7.35 -3.69
CA ALA A 151 -25.99 -7.72 -2.44
C ALA A 151 -26.28 -6.75 -1.27
N MET A 152 -26.45 -5.46 -1.57
CA MET A 152 -26.79 -4.42 -0.59
C MET A 152 -28.30 -4.21 -0.41
N GLY A 153 -29.12 -5.24 -0.66
CA GLY A 153 -30.56 -5.19 -0.39
C GLY A 153 -31.36 -4.30 -1.35
N GLY A 154 -30.85 -4.04 -2.55
CA GLY A 154 -31.53 -3.27 -3.59
C GLY A 154 -31.17 -1.77 -3.59
N GLU A 155 -30.34 -1.30 -2.65
CA GLU A 155 -29.88 0.08 -2.64
C GLU A 155 -28.93 0.38 -3.81
N LYS A 156 -29.30 1.39 -4.60
CA LYS A 156 -28.52 1.76 -5.78
C LYS A 156 -27.26 2.51 -5.35
N ILE A 157 -26.09 1.97 -5.70
CA ILE A 157 -24.83 2.71 -5.59
C ILE A 157 -24.89 3.90 -6.54
N LYS A 158 -24.53 5.09 -6.05
CA LYS A 158 -24.44 6.29 -6.88
C LYS A 158 -23.44 6.06 -8.02
N GLU A 159 -23.72 6.63 -9.20
CA GLU A 159 -22.98 6.30 -10.42
C GLU A 159 -21.48 6.59 -10.35
N ASP A 160 -21.07 7.53 -9.50
CA ASP A 160 -19.70 7.98 -9.29
C ASP A 160 -19.01 7.35 -8.07
N TYR A 161 -19.56 6.26 -7.50
CA TYR A 161 -18.99 5.58 -6.33
C TYR A 161 -18.46 4.18 -6.68
N VAL A 162 -17.38 3.81 -5.98
CA VAL A 162 -16.72 2.51 -6.06
C VAL A 162 -16.58 1.88 -4.67
N ILE A 163 -16.56 0.55 -4.64
CA ILE A 163 -16.20 -0.22 -3.45
C ILE A 163 -14.73 -0.62 -3.57
N LEU A 164 -13.94 -0.22 -2.58
CA LEU A 164 -12.53 -0.55 -2.44
C LEU A 164 -12.39 -1.71 -1.45
N SER A 165 -11.98 -2.87 -1.93
CA SER A 165 -11.61 -3.99 -1.06
C SER A 165 -10.26 -3.71 -0.42
N LEU A 166 -10.15 -3.94 0.89
CA LEU A 166 -8.96 -3.70 1.68
C LEU A 166 -8.31 -5.01 2.12
N GLY A 167 -7.00 -5.10 1.95
CA GLY A 167 -6.22 -6.31 2.18
C GLY A 167 -5.39 -6.27 3.45
N LYS A 168 -4.21 -5.65 3.32
CA LYS A 168 -3.23 -5.48 4.38
C LYS A 168 -3.61 -4.21 5.15
N ILE A 169 -3.90 -4.36 6.44
CA ILE A 169 -4.39 -3.27 7.29
C ILE A 169 -3.53 -3.14 8.55
N PHE A 170 -3.12 -1.93 8.86
CA PHE A 170 -2.42 -1.56 10.09
C PHE A 170 -3.21 -0.50 10.84
N VAL A 171 -3.36 -0.70 12.15
CA VAL A 171 -3.99 0.28 13.04
C VAL A 171 -2.90 0.92 13.88
N PHE A 172 -2.87 2.24 13.88
CA PHE A 172 -1.95 3.06 14.64
C PHE A 172 -2.72 3.81 15.73
N ASP A 173 -2.15 3.86 16.93
CA ASP A 173 -2.62 4.78 17.96
C ASP A 173 -2.19 6.23 17.67
N SER A 174 -2.58 7.16 18.55
CA SER A 174 -2.28 8.58 18.43
C SER A 174 -0.79 8.92 18.59
N GLU A 175 0.02 8.02 19.14
CA GLU A 175 1.48 8.16 19.25
C GLU A 175 2.20 7.59 18.02
N GLY A 176 1.47 6.96 17.10
CA GLY A 176 2.00 6.38 15.87
C GLY A 176 2.54 4.95 16.05
N ALA A 177 2.26 4.29 17.17
CA ALA A 177 2.62 2.88 17.36
C ALA A 177 1.57 1.97 16.70
N VAL A 178 2.04 0.89 16.06
CA VAL A 178 1.14 -0.11 15.47
C VAL A 178 0.55 -0.97 16.57
N VAL A 179 -0.75 -0.81 16.82
CA VAL A 179 -1.49 -1.55 17.86
C VAL A 179 -2.20 -2.79 17.33
N LYS A 180 -2.49 -2.85 16.02
CA LYS A 180 -3.14 -4.01 15.40
C LYS A 180 -2.76 -4.18 13.93
N ARG A 181 -2.81 -5.43 13.44
CA ARG A 181 -2.54 -5.80 12.04
C ARG A 181 -3.55 -6.83 11.56
N PHE A 182 -4.02 -6.68 10.32
CA PHE A 182 -4.88 -7.65 9.66
C PHE A 182 -4.39 -7.96 8.24
N ARG A 183 -4.78 -9.14 7.78
CA ARG A 183 -4.76 -9.49 6.36
C ARG A 183 -6.12 -10.06 6.00
N ASN A 184 -6.74 -9.49 4.97
CA ASN A 184 -7.88 -10.10 4.31
C ASN A 184 -7.38 -11.29 3.49
N THR A 185 -7.64 -12.51 3.96
CA THR A 185 -7.22 -13.76 3.29
C THR A 185 -8.27 -14.27 2.30
N ASN A 186 -9.34 -13.53 2.03
CA ASN A 186 -10.48 -14.02 1.26
C ASN A 186 -10.29 -13.93 -0.27
N PHE A 187 -9.13 -13.49 -0.75
CA PHE A 187 -8.77 -13.46 -2.17
C PHE A 187 -7.32 -13.94 -2.34
N SER A 188 -7.13 -15.25 -2.29
CA SER A 188 -5.89 -15.96 -2.68
C SER A 188 -6.17 -16.82 -3.90
#